data_AF-A0A353PDH1-F1
#
_entry.id   AF-A0A353PDH1-F1
#
_cell.length_a   1.000
_cell.length_b   1.000
_cell.length_c   1.000
_cell.angle_alpha   90.00
_cell.angle_beta   90.00
_cell.angle_gamma   90.00
#
_symmetry.space_group_name_H-M   'P 1'
#
loop_
_entity.id
_entity.type
_entity.pdbx_description
1 polymer ?
#
loop_
_entity_poly.entity_id
_entity_poly.type
_entity_poly.pdbx_seq_one_letter_code
_entity_poly.pdbx_strand_id
1 'polypeptide(L)'
;LAIEGNIPLQQKYLRAYHSDAAAALVAGHDVRTAVIAYAGDASHSVERTHIEGLTNVVRMLEAYTTSEPTFPADAELTSVERFSHQIDARTLPRHRAETPDPATVIAPSDGTET
;
A
#
# COMPACT_ATOMS: atom_id res chain seq x y z
N LEU A 1 -17.25 2.36 -13.40
CA LEU A 1 -17.29 3.25 -12.21
C LEU A 1 -17.17 4.74 -12.53
N ALA A 2 -15.97 5.30 -12.76
CA ALA A 2 -15.85 6.76 -12.90
C ALA A 2 -16.63 7.35 -14.09
N ILE A 3 -16.61 6.67 -15.26
CA ILE A 3 -17.38 7.07 -16.44
C ILE A 3 -18.89 7.00 -16.14
N GLU A 4 -19.36 5.89 -15.59
CA GLU A 4 -20.78 5.68 -15.25
C GLU A 4 -21.29 6.67 -14.21
N GLY A 5 -20.47 6.96 -13.18
CA GLY A 5 -20.77 7.92 -12.12
C GLY A 5 -20.53 9.37 -12.48
N ASN A 6 -20.12 9.66 -13.73
CA ASN A 6 -19.72 10.99 -14.19
C ASN A 6 -18.76 11.69 -13.20
N ILE A 7 -17.72 10.96 -12.81
CA ILE A 7 -16.69 11.41 -11.86
C ILE A 7 -15.47 11.86 -12.67
N PRO A 8 -15.10 13.15 -12.63
CA PRO A 8 -13.89 13.63 -13.27
C PRO A 8 -12.65 12.89 -12.76
N LEU A 9 -11.81 12.41 -13.68
CA LEU A 9 -10.58 11.71 -13.35
C LEU A 9 -9.45 12.16 -14.27
N GLN A 10 -8.21 12.04 -13.79
CA GLN A 10 -7.02 12.21 -14.59
C GLN A 10 -6.09 11.01 -14.37
N GLN A 11 -5.63 10.40 -15.46
CA GLN A 11 -4.60 9.37 -15.40
C GLN A 11 -3.22 10.02 -15.44
N LYS A 12 -2.34 9.60 -14.52
CA LYS A 12 -0.97 10.13 -14.43
C LYS A 12 0.02 8.98 -14.45
N TYR A 13 0.94 9.01 -15.41
CA TYR A 13 2.07 8.10 -15.48
C TYR A 13 3.27 8.75 -14.80
N LEU A 14 3.77 8.11 -13.75
CA LEU A 14 4.91 8.58 -12.97
C LEU A 14 6.07 7.59 -13.13
N ARG A 15 7.16 8.01 -13.79
CA ARG A 15 8.28 7.11 -14.13
C ARG A 15 9.05 6.59 -12.92
N ALA A 16 9.20 7.40 -11.88
CA ALA A 16 9.99 7.11 -10.69
C ALA A 16 9.13 6.99 -9.42
N TYR A 17 7.87 6.56 -9.58
CA TYR A 17 6.94 6.41 -8.46
C TYR A 17 6.81 4.95 -8.04
N HIS A 18 6.81 4.72 -6.73
CA HIS A 18 6.54 3.43 -6.12
C HIS A 18 5.43 3.62 -5.08
N SER A 19 4.40 2.79 -5.13
CA SER A 19 3.29 2.82 -4.17
C SER A 19 3.37 1.65 -3.21
N ASP A 20 2.67 1.75 -2.08
CA ASP A 20 2.53 0.62 -1.15
C ASP A 20 1.87 -0.60 -1.81
N ALA A 21 1.00 -0.36 -2.80
CA ALA A 21 0.45 -1.42 -3.65
C ALA A 21 1.54 -2.17 -4.43
N ALA A 22 2.53 -1.46 -4.97
CA ALA A 22 3.67 -2.09 -5.64
C ALA A 22 4.52 -2.91 -4.66
N ALA A 23 4.71 -2.44 -3.43
CA ALA A 23 5.41 -3.21 -2.39
C ALA A 23 4.66 -4.50 -2.01
N ALA A 24 3.33 -4.44 -1.88
CA ALA A 24 2.50 -5.62 -1.60
C ALA A 24 2.60 -6.67 -2.71
N LEU A 25 2.57 -6.24 -3.97
CA LEU A 25 2.76 -7.12 -5.12
C LEU A 25 4.15 -7.76 -5.12
N VAL A 26 5.21 -6.99 -4.86
CA VAL A 26 6.60 -7.49 -4.80
C VAL A 26 6.79 -8.49 -3.65
N ALA A 27 6.10 -8.31 -2.53
CA ALA A 27 6.11 -9.26 -1.42
C ALA A 27 5.39 -10.60 -1.72
N GLY A 28 4.78 -10.73 -2.90
CA GLY A 28 4.11 -11.96 -3.34
C GLY A 28 2.68 -12.09 -2.82
N HIS A 29 2.07 -11.00 -2.34
CA HIS A 29 0.64 -11.02 -2.01
C HIS A 29 -0.19 -11.14 -3.29
N ASP A 30 -1.12 -12.09 -3.29
CA ASP A 30 -2.11 -12.26 -4.35
C ASP A 30 -3.23 -11.23 -4.19
N VAL A 31 -2.92 -9.98 -4.53
CA VAL A 31 -3.83 -8.84 -4.43
C VAL A 31 -3.96 -8.11 -5.77
N ARG A 32 -5.18 -7.72 -6.12
CA ARG A 32 -5.42 -6.82 -7.25
C ARG A 32 -5.48 -5.40 -6.71
N THR A 33 -4.62 -4.53 -7.22
CA THR A 33 -4.47 -3.18 -6.69
C THR A 33 -4.80 -2.14 -7.74
N ALA A 34 -5.51 -1.10 -7.32
CA ALA A 34 -5.64 0.15 -8.06
C ALA A 34 -5.22 1.29 -7.14
N VAL A 35 -4.44 2.24 -7.67
CA VAL A 35 -4.03 3.44 -6.92
C VAL A 35 -4.89 4.60 -7.39
N ILE A 36 -5.60 5.22 -6.45
CA ILE A 36 -6.35 6.45 -6.66
C ILE A 36 -5.85 7.49 -5.66
N ALA A 37 -5.78 8.75 -6.09
CA ALA A 37 -5.31 9.84 -5.25
C ALA A 37 -5.90 11.17 -5.72
N TYR A 38 -5.93 12.16 -4.83
CA TYR A 38 -6.17 13.54 -5.22
C TYR A 38 -4.89 14.13 -5.83
N ALA A 39 -5.04 15.15 -6.67
CA ALA A 39 -3.90 15.93 -7.14
C ALA A 39 -3.42 16.85 -6.00
N GLY A 40 -2.29 16.50 -5.39
CA GLY A 40 -1.62 17.31 -4.37
C GLY A 40 -0.34 17.96 -4.88
N ASP A 41 0.03 19.09 -4.28
CA ASP A 41 1.33 19.75 -4.43
C ASP A 41 2.02 19.86 -3.06
N ALA A 42 3.35 20.01 -3.07
CA ALA A 42 4.19 20.11 -1.88
C ALA A 42 4.06 18.92 -0.90
N SER A 43 4.00 17.70 -1.45
CA SER A 43 4.02 16.44 -0.66
C SER A 43 5.16 16.43 0.37
N HIS A 44 4.93 15.88 1.56
CA HIS A 44 5.89 15.81 2.67
C HIS A 44 6.21 17.16 3.36
N SER A 45 5.36 18.17 3.18
CA SER A 45 5.44 19.47 3.86
C SER A 45 4.02 20.03 4.04
N VAL A 46 3.80 21.32 3.79
CA VAL A 46 2.47 21.95 3.75
C VAL A 46 1.80 21.59 2.43
N GLU A 47 1.15 20.43 2.43
CA GLU A 47 0.44 19.91 1.27
C GLU A 47 -0.73 20.82 0.87
N ARG A 48 -0.91 21.00 -0.44
CA ARG A 48 -2.02 21.78 -1.02
C ARG A 48 -2.75 20.94 -2.05
N THR A 49 -4.07 21.06 -2.07
CA THR A 49 -4.91 20.40 -3.06
C THR A 49 -6.17 21.21 -3.32
N HIS A 50 -6.88 20.88 -4.40
CA HIS A 50 -8.22 21.39 -4.66
C HIS A 50 -9.25 20.54 -3.93
N ILE A 51 -10.21 21.20 -3.27
CA ILE A 51 -11.29 20.51 -2.56
C ILE A 51 -12.08 19.56 -3.47
N GLU A 52 -12.22 19.91 -4.74
CA GLU A 52 -12.88 19.08 -5.77
C GLU A 52 -12.15 17.75 -6.00
N GLY A 53 -10.81 17.75 -5.89
CA GLY A 53 -10.01 16.52 -5.98
C GLY A 53 -10.33 15.56 -4.86
N LEU A 54 -10.47 16.07 -3.62
CA LEU A 54 -10.88 15.28 -2.47
C LEU A 54 -12.32 14.75 -2.65
N THR A 55 -13.25 15.61 -3.05
CA THR A 55 -14.64 15.22 -3.31
C THR A 55 -14.74 14.10 -4.36
N ASN A 56 -13.97 14.19 -5.45
CA ASN A 56 -14.00 13.17 -6.51
C ASN A 56 -13.36 11.84 -6.06
N VAL A 57 -12.34 11.87 -5.20
CA VAL A 57 -11.80 10.64 -4.59
C VAL A 57 -12.85 9.96 -3.71
N VAL A 58 -13.56 10.73 -2.88
CA VAL A 58 -14.64 10.18 -2.04
C VAL A 58 -15.74 9.57 -2.90
N ARG A 59 -16.22 10.28 -3.93
CA ARG A 59 -17.22 9.75 -4.88
C ARG A 59 -16.76 8.46 -5.55
N MET A 60 -15.46 8.35 -5.88
CA MET A 60 -14.91 7.14 -6.49
C MET A 60 -14.88 5.97 -5.49
N LEU A 61 -14.54 6.23 -4.22
CA LEU A 61 -14.58 5.23 -3.14
C LEU A 61 -16.01 4.75 -2.88
N GLU A 62 -16.98 5.66 -2.83
CA GLU A 62 -18.40 5.32 -2.69
C GLU A 62 -18.87 4.44 -3.87
N ALA A 63 -18.55 4.82 -5.10
CA ALA A 63 -18.90 4.05 -6.29
C ALA A 63 -18.25 2.65 -6.29
N TYR A 64 -17.01 2.53 -5.80
CA TYR A 64 -16.32 1.24 -5.71
C TYR A 64 -16.87 0.33 -4.61
N THR A 65 -17.09 0.88 -3.41
CA THR A 65 -17.59 0.09 -2.27
C THR A 65 -19.02 -0.41 -2.45
N THR A 66 -19.79 0.23 -3.34
CA THR A 66 -21.17 -0.15 -3.68
C THR A 66 -21.29 -0.86 -5.03
N SER A 67 -20.19 -1.04 -5.77
CA SER A 67 -20.23 -1.77 -7.03
C SER A 67 -20.31 -3.27 -6.82
N GLU A 68 -20.97 -3.95 -7.75
CA GLU A 68 -20.86 -5.40 -7.87
C GLU A 68 -19.38 -5.80 -8.07
N PRO A 69 -18.96 -6.96 -7.54
CA PRO A 69 -17.62 -7.49 -7.76
C PRO A 69 -17.29 -7.56 -9.26
N THR A 70 -16.13 -7.03 -9.64
CA THR A 70 -15.66 -7.05 -11.04
C THR A 70 -15.54 -8.47 -11.58
N PHE A 71 -15.21 -9.44 -10.72
CA PHE A 71 -15.04 -10.84 -11.10
C PHE A 71 -16.06 -11.71 -10.36
N PRO A 72 -16.74 -12.63 -11.07
CA PRO A 72 -17.73 -13.52 -10.43
C PRO A 72 -17.17 -14.36 -9.29
N ALA A 73 -15.89 -14.72 -9.34
CA ALA A 73 -15.22 -15.48 -8.28
C ALA A 73 -15.11 -14.72 -6.96
N ASP A 74 -15.14 -13.38 -7.00
CA ASP A 74 -15.04 -12.51 -5.83
C ASP A 74 -16.43 -12.19 -5.22
N ALA A 75 -17.50 -12.82 -5.73
CA ALA A 75 -18.87 -12.62 -5.24
C ALA A 75 -19.15 -13.30 -3.90
N GLU A 76 -18.43 -14.37 -3.57
CA GLU A 76 -18.49 -14.94 -2.21
C GLU A 76 -17.68 -14.08 -1.25
N LEU A 77 -18.39 -13.38 -0.36
CA LEU A 77 -17.78 -12.66 0.76
C LEU A 77 -17.08 -13.65 1.68
N THR A 78 -15.74 -13.58 1.74
CA THR A 78 -14.96 -14.30 2.73
C THR A 78 -15.19 -13.69 4.11
N SER A 79 -15.31 -14.54 5.12
CA SER A 79 -15.52 -14.09 6.50
C SER A 79 -14.26 -13.41 7.07
N VAL A 80 -14.46 -12.36 7.87
CA VAL A 80 -13.38 -11.57 8.48
C VAL A 80 -12.50 -12.38 9.43
N GLU A 81 -13.01 -13.49 9.94
CA GLU A 81 -12.32 -14.43 10.81
C GLU A 81 -11.05 -15.01 10.16
N ARG A 82 -11.02 -15.11 8.83
CA ARG A 82 -9.86 -15.61 8.07
C ARG A 82 -8.75 -14.58 7.85
N PHE A 83 -8.99 -13.31 8.16
CA PHE A 83 -7.95 -12.28 8.04
C PHE A 83 -6.88 -12.45 9.11
N SER A 84 -5.67 -12.01 8.80
CA SER A 84 -4.56 -11.92 9.76
C SER A 84 -4.98 -11.02 10.93
N HIS A 85 -4.94 -11.56 12.15
CA HIS A 85 -5.25 -10.80 13.36
C HIS A 85 -4.02 -10.03 13.83
N GLN A 86 -4.24 -8.85 14.39
CA GLN A 86 -3.16 -8.08 14.99
C GLN A 86 -2.51 -8.90 16.11
N ILE A 87 -1.18 -8.97 16.07
CA ILE A 87 -0.38 -9.59 17.11
C ILE A 87 -0.47 -8.72 18.36
N ASP A 88 -0.96 -9.30 19.46
CA ASP A 88 -1.05 -8.67 20.77
C ASP A 88 0.11 -9.10 21.68
N ALA A 89 0.17 -8.54 22.89
CA ALA A 89 1.21 -8.90 23.87
C ALA A 89 1.23 -10.41 24.23
N ARG A 90 0.15 -11.15 23.96
CA ARG A 90 0.01 -12.58 24.26
C ARG A 90 0.45 -13.45 23.09
N THR A 91 0.33 -12.94 21.87
CA THR A 91 0.64 -13.63 20.60
C THR A 91 1.95 -13.16 19.98
N LEU A 92 2.58 -12.10 20.53
CA LEU A 92 3.89 -11.62 20.11
C LEU A 92 4.90 -12.76 20.14
N PRO A 93 5.45 -13.18 18.98
CA PRO A 93 6.56 -14.10 18.95
C PRO A 93 7.66 -13.49 19.80
N ARG A 94 8.15 -14.22 20.80
CA ARG A 94 9.30 -13.79 21.62
C ARG A 94 10.56 -13.92 20.76
N HIS A 95 10.68 -13.07 19.74
CA HIS A 95 11.87 -13.01 18.92
C HIS A 95 12.92 -12.23 19.71
N ARG A 96 13.71 -12.92 20.52
CA ARG A 96 15.01 -12.39 20.94
C ARG A 96 15.89 -12.49 19.71
N ALA A 97 15.88 -11.46 18.86
CA ALA A 97 16.93 -11.34 17.87
C ALA A 97 18.24 -11.26 18.67
N GLU A 98 19.03 -12.33 18.64
CA GLU A 98 20.43 -12.25 19.03
C GLU A 98 21.09 -11.40 17.95
N THR A 99 21.16 -10.10 18.19
CA THR A 99 21.95 -9.23 17.34
C THR A 99 23.39 -9.71 17.42
N PRO A 100 24.08 -9.89 16.28
CA PRO A 100 25.52 -10.15 16.29
C PRO A 100 26.21 -9.06 17.11
N ASP A 101 27.29 -9.43 17.80
CA ASP A 101 28.13 -8.44 18.47
C ASP A 101 28.56 -7.38 17.44
N PRO A 102 28.28 -6.09 17.64
CA PRO A 102 28.68 -5.02 16.71
C PRO A 102 30.16 -5.08 16.34
N ALA A 103 31.02 -5.56 17.26
CA ALA A 103 32.45 -5.74 17.00
C ALA A 103 32.73 -6.75 15.88
N THR A 104 31.89 -7.77 15.70
CA THR A 104 32.00 -8.73 14.60
C THR A 104 31.51 -8.21 13.25
N VAL A 105 30.72 -7.13 13.24
CA VAL A 105 30.17 -6.52 12.01
C VAL A 105 31.02 -5.32 11.55
N ILE A 106 31.66 -4.63 12.49
CA ILE A 106 32.47 -3.41 12.22
C ILE A 106 33.95 -3.74 12.01
N ALA A 107 34.39 -4.99 12.21
CA ALA A 107 35.77 -5.38 11.98
C ALA A 107 36.22 -4.93 10.57
N PRO A 108 37.35 -4.20 10.45
CA PRO A 108 37.88 -3.85 9.15
C PRO A 108 38.13 -5.15 8.39
N SER A 109 37.68 -5.23 7.13
CA SER A 109 38.19 -6.25 6.23
C SER A 109 39.70 -6.06 6.17
N ASP A 110 40.47 -6.96 6.77
CA ASP A 110 41.92 -6.98 6.64
C ASP A 110 42.21 -7.05 5.14
N GLY A 111 42.62 -5.90 4.59
CA GLY A 111 42.95 -5.74 3.19
C GLY A 111 44.04 -6.73 2.83
N THR A 112 43.64 -7.82 2.20
CA THR A 112 44.50 -8.67 1.38
C THR A 112 43.84 -8.82 0.03
N GLU A 113 43.81 -7.71 -0.71
CA GLU A 113 43.96 -7.77 -2.16
C GLU A 113 45.41 -8.18 -2.44
N THR A 114 45.58 -9.39 -2.96
CA THR A 114 46.73 -9.80 -3.78
C THR A 114 46.21 -10.29 -5.12
#